data_AF-A0A1X7SER2-F1
#
_entry.id   AF-A0A1X7SER2-F1
#
_cell.length_a   1.000
_cell.length_b   1.000
_cell.length_c   1.000
_cell.angle_alpha   90.00
_cell.angle_beta   90.00
_cell.angle_gamma   90.00
#
_symmetry.space_group_name_H-M   'P 1'
#
loop_
_entity.id
_entity.type
_entity.pdbx_description
1 polymer ?
#
loop_
_entity_poly.entity_id
_entity_poly.type
_entity_poly.pdbx_seq_one_letter_code
_entity_poly.pdbx_strand_id
1 'polypeptide(L)'
;MATKTSSCFSSLSLFSSPLTIDQLIDVLNLLKRCGFPQTRWHELGLRLGLHKNTLDAMEVTLRGDVSRCLMECLSQWLSRADNVCKGGATFDSLSDALKSMNDNAAADKLDQE
;
A
#
# COMPACT_ATOMS: atom_id res chain seq x y z
N MET A 1 31.28 7.25 28.64
CA MET A 1 30.35 8.10 27.87
C MET A 1 30.17 7.47 26.50
N ALA A 2 28.92 7.29 26.07
CA ALA A 2 28.43 6.80 24.77
C ALA A 2 28.62 5.30 24.45
N THR A 3 27.61 4.51 24.84
CA THR A 3 27.26 3.23 24.20
C THR A 3 26.75 3.51 22.78
N LYS A 4 27.48 3.04 21.77
CA LYS A 4 27.16 3.26 20.36
C LYS A 4 26.14 2.21 19.90
N THR A 5 24.93 2.68 19.60
CA THR A 5 23.93 2.19 18.62
C THR A 5 23.93 0.67 18.40
N SER A 6 23.11 -0.07 19.16
CA SER A 6 21.74 -0.44 18.77
C SER A 6 21.66 -1.13 17.40
N SER A 7 21.31 -2.40 17.50
CA SER A 7 21.14 -3.40 16.45
C SER A 7 20.17 -2.94 15.35
N CYS A 8 20.68 -2.71 14.15
CA CYS A 8 19.89 -2.42 12.95
C CYS A 8 20.42 -3.25 11.76
N PHE A 9 20.54 -4.56 11.90
CA PHE A 9 20.92 -5.42 10.77
C PHE A 9 19.95 -6.58 10.49
N SER A 10 18.93 -6.77 11.33
CA SER A 10 17.91 -7.82 11.12
C SER A 10 16.65 -7.33 10.41
N SER A 11 16.50 -6.02 10.18
CA SER A 11 15.26 -5.43 9.65
C SER A 11 15.23 -5.34 8.12
N LEU A 12 16.37 -5.31 7.43
CA LEU A 12 16.41 -5.05 5.98
C LEU A 12 15.94 -6.24 5.12
N SER A 13 15.93 -7.48 5.63
CA SER A 13 15.51 -8.66 4.85
C SER A 13 14.00 -8.94 4.88
N LEU A 14 13.26 -8.36 5.83
CA LEU A 14 11.81 -8.55 5.95
C LEU A 14 11.04 -7.68 4.95
N PHE A 15 11.59 -6.53 4.56
CA PHE A 15 10.89 -5.58 3.69
C PHE A 15 10.84 -6.01 2.22
N SER A 16 11.86 -6.75 1.76
CA SER A 16 11.94 -7.27 0.39
C SER A 16 11.43 -8.70 0.25
N SER A 17 10.91 -9.31 1.33
CA SER A 17 10.27 -10.61 1.26
C SER A 17 8.92 -10.51 0.55
N PRO A 18 8.57 -11.46 -0.34
CA PRO A 18 7.27 -11.46 -1.00
C PRO A 18 6.17 -11.68 0.04
N LEU A 19 5.22 -10.76 0.07
CA LEU A 19 4.03 -10.87 0.89
C LEU A 19 3.05 -11.85 0.25
N THR A 20 2.43 -12.66 1.10
CA THR A 20 1.33 -13.55 0.73
C THR A 20 0.02 -13.01 1.26
N ILE A 21 -1.10 -13.59 0.79
CA ILE A 21 -2.44 -13.29 1.30
C ILE A 21 -2.54 -13.42 2.83
N ASP A 22 -1.75 -14.29 3.45
CA ASP A 22 -1.73 -14.47 4.92
C ASP A 22 -1.29 -13.20 5.67
N GLN A 23 -0.48 -12.35 5.01
CA GLN A 23 0.01 -11.09 5.55
C GLN A 23 -0.96 -9.92 5.33
N LEU A 24 -2.14 -10.15 4.74
CA LEU A 24 -3.15 -9.12 4.49
C LEU A 24 -3.53 -8.36 5.77
N ILE A 25 -3.72 -9.08 6.88
CA ILE A 25 -4.07 -8.49 8.17
C ILE A 25 -2.94 -7.62 8.72
N ASP A 26 -1.69 -8.07 8.56
CA ASP A 26 -0.51 -7.32 9.01
C ASP A 26 -0.34 -6.02 8.20
N VAL A 27 -0.50 -6.09 6.88
CA VAL A 27 -0.48 -4.91 5.99
C VAL A 27 -1.60 -3.93 6.35
N LEU A 28 -2.81 -4.43 6.58
CA LEU A 28 -3.96 -3.61 6.94
C LEU A 28 -3.78 -2.94 8.31
N ASN A 29 -3.19 -3.64 9.28
CA ASN A 29 -2.83 -3.07 10.58
C ASN A 29 -1.72 -2.03 10.45
N LEU A 30 -0.74 -2.24 9.56
CA LEU A 30 0.31 -1.27 9.29
C LEU A 30 -0.28 0.04 8.73
N LEU A 31 -1.15 -0.06 7.72
CA LEU A 31 -1.84 1.11 7.15
C LEU A 31 -2.64 1.89 8.21
N LYS A 32 -3.33 1.17 9.11
CA LYS A 32 -4.03 1.78 10.25
C LYS A 32 -3.06 2.49 11.20
N ARG A 33 -1.92 1.87 11.52
CA ARG A 33 -0.87 2.48 12.38
C ARG A 33 -0.23 3.70 11.72
N CYS A 34 -0.09 3.70 10.41
CA CYS A 34 0.38 4.85 9.63
C CYS A 34 -0.67 5.96 9.50
N GLY A 35 -1.90 5.76 10.00
CA GLY A 35 -2.98 6.74 9.86
C GLY A 35 -3.47 6.91 8.43
N PHE A 36 -3.29 5.89 7.58
CA PHE A 36 -3.67 5.97 6.17
C PHE A 36 -5.20 6.11 6.02
N PRO A 37 -5.69 7.13 5.29
CA PRO A 37 -7.12 7.30 5.07
C PRO A 37 -7.63 6.25 4.09
N GLN A 38 -8.49 5.35 4.56
CA GLN A 38 -9.03 4.25 3.76
C GLN A 38 -9.79 4.74 2.52
N THR A 39 -10.29 5.98 2.53
CA THR A 39 -10.97 6.62 1.38
C THR A 39 -10.07 6.75 0.14
N ARG A 40 -8.74 6.76 0.31
CA ARG A 40 -7.76 6.82 -0.78
C ARG A 40 -7.32 5.44 -1.28
N TRP A 41 -8.08 4.38 -0.98
CA TRP A 41 -7.78 3.01 -1.42
C TRP A 41 -7.66 2.89 -2.96
N HIS A 42 -8.45 3.66 -3.72
CA HIS A 42 -8.41 3.64 -5.18
C HIS A 42 -7.06 4.13 -5.73
N GLU A 43 -6.60 5.29 -5.23
CA GLU A 43 -5.29 5.84 -5.58
C GLU A 43 -4.15 4.91 -5.15
N LEU A 44 -4.25 4.31 -3.96
CA LEU A 44 -3.29 3.32 -3.49
C LEU A 44 -3.23 2.11 -4.43
N GLY A 45 -4.37 1.56 -4.84
CA GLY A 45 -4.44 0.44 -5.76
C GLY A 45 -3.75 0.72 -7.09
N LEU A 46 -3.93 1.92 -7.66
CA LEU A 46 -3.27 2.34 -8.89
C LEU A 46 -1.74 2.41 -8.72
N ARG A 47 -1.26 2.96 -7.59
CA ARG A 47 0.18 3.04 -7.28
C ARG A 47 0.79 1.66 -7.05
N LEU A 48 0.02 0.74 -6.45
CA LEU A 48 0.39 -0.65 -6.29
C LEU A 48 0.36 -1.44 -7.61
N GLY A 49 -0.08 -0.84 -8.72
CA GLY A 49 -0.07 -1.43 -10.04
C GLY A 49 -1.31 -2.26 -10.38
N LEU A 50 -2.41 -2.10 -9.63
CA LEU A 50 -3.70 -2.67 -10.00
C LEU A 50 -4.31 -1.90 -11.17
N HIS A 51 -5.03 -2.61 -12.04
CA HIS A 51 -5.73 -1.96 -13.13
C HIS A 51 -6.92 -1.14 -12.61
N LYS A 52 -7.11 0.04 -13.20
CA LYS A 52 -8.27 0.89 -12.91
C LYS A 52 -9.59 0.12 -13.06
N ASN A 53 -9.71 -0.73 -14.08
CA ASN A 53 -10.91 -1.52 -14.29
C ASN A 53 -11.24 -2.45 -13.11
N THR A 54 -10.21 -3.04 -12.48
CA THR A 54 -10.36 -3.88 -11.29
C THR A 54 -10.88 -3.05 -10.12
N LEU A 55 -10.29 -1.87 -9.89
CA LEU A 55 -10.70 -0.96 -8.82
C LEU A 55 -12.13 -0.42 -9.03
N ASP A 56 -12.47 -0.01 -10.25
CA ASP A 56 -13.81 0.50 -10.57
C ASP A 56 -14.88 -0.62 -10.38
N ALA A 57 -14.56 -1.86 -10.76
CA ALA A 57 -15.44 -3.01 -10.51
C ALA A 57 -15.67 -3.26 -9.01
N MET A 58 -14.62 -3.12 -8.20
CA MET A 58 -14.71 -3.23 -6.74
C MET A 58 -15.53 -2.10 -6.14
N GLU A 59 -15.37 -0.86 -6.61
CA GLU A 59 -16.14 0.29 -6.13
C GLU A 59 -17.64 0.11 -6.38
N VAL A 60 -18.01 -0.43 -7.54
CA VAL A 60 -19.41 -0.74 -7.88
C VAL A 60 -19.94 -1.89 -7.02
N THR A 61 -19.13 -2.94 -6.82
CA THR A 61 -19.53 -4.15 -6.08
C THR A 61 -19.65 -3.90 -4.58
N LEU A 62 -18.75 -3.11 -4.01
CA LEU A 62 -18.63 -2.84 -2.58
C LEU A 62 -19.25 -1.49 -2.18
N ARG A 63 -20.17 -0.97 -3.00
CA ARG A 63 -20.82 0.35 -2.90
C ARG A 63 -21.04 0.81 -1.44
N GLY A 64 -20.15 1.68 -0.96
CA GLY A 64 -20.23 2.31 0.36
C GLY A 64 -19.38 1.69 1.47
N ASP A 65 -18.79 0.52 1.28
CA ASP A 65 -17.91 -0.13 2.26
C ASP A 65 -16.43 0.09 1.92
N VAL A 66 -15.95 1.30 2.20
CA VAL A 66 -14.56 1.74 1.95
C VAL A 66 -13.55 0.82 2.64
N SER A 67 -13.88 0.30 3.82
CA SER A 67 -13.04 -0.64 4.55
C SER A 67 -12.86 -1.96 3.80
N ARG A 68 -13.95 -2.50 3.23
CA ARG A 68 -13.87 -3.66 2.35
C ARG A 68 -13.14 -3.36 1.06
N CYS A 69 -13.34 -2.18 0.46
CA CYS A 69 -12.63 -1.82 -0.77
C CYS A 69 -11.11 -1.82 -0.56
N LEU A 70 -10.63 -1.27 0.56
CA LEU A 70 -9.21 -1.31 0.91
C LEU A 70 -8.72 -2.75 1.13
N MET A 71 -9.48 -3.56 1.88
CA MET A 71 -9.10 -4.94 2.15
C MET A 71 -9.01 -5.77 0.86
N GLU A 72 -10.00 -5.66 -0.01
CA GLU A 72 -10.03 -6.35 -1.29
C GLU A 72 -8.92 -5.83 -2.22
N CYS A 73 -8.63 -4.53 -2.20
CA CYS A 73 -7.55 -3.93 -3.00
C CYS A 73 -6.20 -4.56 -2.62
N LEU A 74 -5.94 -4.69 -1.32
CA LEU A 74 -4.73 -5.33 -0.82
C LEU A 74 -4.73 -6.84 -1.11
N SER A 75 -5.90 -7.49 -1.04
CA SER A 75 -6.06 -8.90 -1.42
C SER A 75 -5.67 -9.15 -2.88
N GLN A 76 -6.19 -8.35 -3.81
CA GLN A 76 -5.87 -8.43 -5.24
C GLN A 76 -4.39 -8.15 -5.52
N TRP A 77 -3.82 -7.17 -4.82
CA TRP A 77 -2.40 -6.84 -4.89
C TRP A 77 -1.51 -8.00 -4.40
N LEU A 78 -1.81 -8.58 -3.22
CA LEU A 78 -1.09 -9.72 -2.64
C LEU A 78 -1.25 -11.00 -3.46
N SER A 79 -2.43 -11.22 -4.04
CA SER A 79 -2.73 -12.33 -4.93
C SER A 79 -2.03 -12.19 -6.29
N ARG A 80 -1.37 -11.06 -6.57
CA ARG A 80 -0.76 -10.75 -7.88
C ARG A 80 -1.74 -10.90 -9.04
N ALA A 81 -3.02 -10.65 -8.80
CA ALA A 81 -4.10 -11.03 -9.71
C ALA A 81 -3.95 -10.42 -11.11
N ASP A 82 -3.31 -9.24 -11.21
CA ASP A 82 -3.15 -8.48 -12.45
C ASP A 82 -1.73 -8.50 -13.06
N ASN A 83 -0.87 -9.50 -12.77
CA ASN A 83 0.56 -9.43 -13.13
C ASN A 83 1.24 -8.16 -12.56
N VAL A 84 0.86 -7.82 -11.33
CA VAL A 84 1.36 -6.66 -10.58
C VAL A 84 2.87 -6.55 -10.79
N CYS A 85 3.28 -5.36 -11.27
CA CYS A 85 4.61 -4.98 -11.73
C CYS A 85 5.75 -5.84 -11.19
N LYS A 86 6.70 -6.16 -12.08
CA LYS A 86 7.92 -6.98 -11.97
C LYS A 86 8.74 -6.94 -10.65
N GLY A 87 8.43 -6.07 -9.68
CA GLY A 87 9.01 -6.00 -8.33
C GLY A 87 8.27 -6.78 -7.22
N GLY A 88 7.05 -7.28 -7.47
CA GLY A 88 6.30 -8.12 -6.52
C GLY A 88 5.62 -7.36 -5.37
N ALA A 89 4.65 -8.00 -4.71
CA ALA A 89 3.99 -7.46 -3.52
C ALA A 89 4.93 -7.54 -2.31
N THR A 90 5.67 -6.48 -2.04
CA THR A 90 6.62 -6.38 -0.91
C THR A 90 6.28 -5.17 -0.03
N PHE A 91 6.74 -5.16 1.23
CA PHE A 91 6.56 -3.99 2.08
C PHE A 91 7.28 -2.76 1.53
N ASP A 92 8.42 -2.94 0.84
CA ASP A 92 9.12 -1.85 0.14
C ASP A 92 8.21 -1.18 -0.89
N SER A 93 7.57 -1.98 -1.76
CA SER A 93 6.66 -1.45 -2.79
C SER A 93 5.44 -0.73 -2.20
N LEU A 94 4.91 -1.23 -1.07
CA LEU A 94 3.84 -0.56 -0.34
C LEU A 94 4.32 0.77 0.28
N SER A 95 5.50 0.77 0.90
CA SER A 95 6.07 1.98 1.49
C SER A 95 6.30 3.07 0.44
N ASP A 96 6.84 2.69 -0.72
CA ASP A 96 7.08 3.62 -1.81
C ASP A 96 5.78 4.14 -2.44
N ALA A 97 4.77 3.29 -2.59
CA ALA A 97 3.43 3.72 -3.00
C ALA A 97 2.85 4.76 -2.03
N LEU A 98 2.93 4.51 -0.72
CA LEU A 98 2.44 5.42 0.32
C LEU A 98 3.21 6.75 0.35
N LYS A 99 4.54 6.72 0.25
CA LYS A 99 5.37 7.94 0.14
C LYS A 99 4.96 8.75 -1.08
N SER A 100 4.80 8.09 -2.23
CA SER A 100 4.42 8.73 -3.49
C SER A 100 3.02 9.35 -3.44
N MET A 101 2.09 8.80 -2.66
CA MET A 101 0.77 9.42 -2.41
C MET A 101 0.82 10.62 -1.47
N ASN A 102 1.76 10.61 -0.51
CA ASN A 102 1.96 11.72 0.42
C ASN A 102 2.71 12.88 -0.25
N ASP A 103 3.70 12.57 -1.08
CA ASP A 103 4.43 13.56 -1.88
C ASP A 103 3.51 14.21 -2.93
N ASN A 104 2.62 13.44 -3.56
CA ASN A 104 1.60 14.00 -4.44
C ASN A 104 0.59 14.89 -3.70
N ALA A 105 0.21 14.54 -2.46
CA ALA A 105 -0.67 15.40 -1.65
C ALA A 105 0.02 16.71 -1.23
N ALA A 106 1.36 16.74 -1.16
CA ALA A 106 2.13 17.96 -0.99
C ALA A 106 2.28 18.75 -2.31
N ALA A 107 2.40 18.04 -3.44
CA ALA A 107 2.49 18.64 -4.78
C ALA A 107 1.18 19.33 -5.23
N ASP A 108 0.02 18.89 -4.72
CA ASP A 108 -1.29 19.53 -4.96
C ASP A 108 -1.41 20.95 -4.36
N LYS A 109 -0.37 21.46 -3.70
CA LYS A 109 -0.23 22.88 -3.31
C LYS A 109 0.44 23.77 -4.36
N LEU A 110 0.85 23.23 -5.51
CA LEU A 110 1.59 23.99 -6.55
C LEU A 110 0.85 24.12 -7.90
N ASP A 111 -0.45 23.85 -7.95
CA ASP A 111 -1.29 24.09 -9.15
C ASP A 111 -2.51 24.97 -8.82
N GLN A 112 -2.30 25.97 -7.96
CA GLN A 112 -3.21 27.11 -7.75
C GLN A 112 -2.58 28.47 -8.10
N GLU A 113 -1.63 28.50 -9.05
CA GLU A 113 -1.21 29.77 -9.69
C GLU A 113 -1.76 29.89 -11.12
#